data_AF-A0AAE2BLP1-F1
#
_entry.id   AF-A0AAE2BLP1-F1
#
_cell.length_a   1.000
_cell.length_b   1.000
_cell.length_c   1.000
_cell.angle_alpha   90.00
_cell.angle_beta   90.00
_cell.angle_gamma   90.00
#
_symmetry.space_group_name_H-M   'P 1'
#
loop_
_entity.id
_entity.type
_entity.pdbx_description
1 polymer ?
#
loop_
_entity_poly.entity_id
_entity_poly.type
_entity_poly.pdbx_seq_one_letter_code
_entity_poly.pdbx_strand_id
1 'polypeptide(L)'
;MKGILIQQKVFKAIDGKYADNVSDDKKLENDEYAYSSIILNLSDSVIRKVGKQDSAKDLWNKLEELYTETSLPSKLFLLEKFFRYKLDLSKNIDENIDDFTKLIQDIKLTGDKNIDDYSPIVLLNAIPETYGDVKAAIKYGRQC
;
A
#
# COMPACT_ATOMS: atom_id res chain seq x y z
N MET A 1 -5.70 10.28 -2.36
CA MET A 1 -5.44 11.74 -2.37
C MET A 1 -4.91 12.26 -3.71
N LYS A 2 -3.92 11.61 -4.35
CA LYS A 2 -3.38 12.03 -5.67
C LYS A 2 -4.46 12.30 -6.74
N GLY A 3 -5.47 11.43 -6.84
CA GLY A 3 -6.58 11.61 -7.78
C GLY A 3 -7.39 12.90 -7.58
N ILE A 4 -7.58 13.35 -6.35
CA ILE A 4 -8.32 14.58 -6.00
C ILE A 4 -7.56 15.81 -6.53
N LEU A 5 -6.25 15.87 -6.28
CA LEU A 5 -5.40 16.98 -6.72
C LEU A 5 -5.24 17.04 -8.23
N ILE A 6 -5.29 15.89 -8.92
CA ILE A 6 -5.32 15.82 -10.38
C ILE A 6 -6.65 16.36 -10.91
N GLN A 7 -7.77 15.94 -10.32
CA GLN A 7 -9.11 16.43 -10.69
C GLN A 7 -9.22 17.95 -10.51
N GLN A 8 -8.65 18.48 -9.43
CA GLN A 8 -8.59 19.91 -9.14
C GLN A 8 -7.55 20.68 -9.97
N LYS A 9 -6.76 19.98 -10.82
CA LYS A 9 -5.70 20.54 -11.67
C LYS A 9 -4.54 21.23 -10.92
N VAL A 10 -4.38 20.96 -9.63
CA VAL A 10 -3.35 21.57 -8.77
C VAL A 10 -2.19 20.66 -8.44
N PHE A 11 -2.21 19.40 -8.90
CA PHE A 11 -1.10 18.46 -8.70
C PHE A 11 0.26 18.97 -9.21
N LYS A 12 0.26 19.93 -10.14
CA LYS A 12 1.47 20.58 -10.66
C LYS A 12 2.29 21.31 -9.58
N ALA A 13 1.65 21.79 -8.50
CA ALA A 13 2.32 22.40 -7.36
C ALA A 13 3.26 21.43 -6.63
N ILE A 14 2.91 20.14 -6.62
CA ILE A 14 3.67 19.09 -5.96
C ILE A 14 4.73 18.51 -6.92
N ASP A 15 4.33 18.24 -8.17
CA ASP A 15 5.21 17.68 -9.20
C ASP A 15 6.30 18.67 -9.67
N GLY A 16 6.10 19.97 -9.44
CA GLY A 16 7.03 21.04 -9.85
C GLY A 16 7.12 21.26 -11.35
N LYS A 17 6.36 20.51 -12.15
CA LYS A 17 6.32 20.61 -13.62
C LYS A 17 5.34 21.69 -14.06
N TYR A 18 5.75 22.94 -13.91
CA TYR A 18 5.08 24.07 -14.53
C TYR A 18 5.59 24.28 -15.96
N ALA A 19 4.72 24.79 -16.84
CA ALA A 19 5.19 25.30 -18.12
C ALA A 19 5.95 26.62 -17.91
N ASP A 20 6.95 26.91 -18.74
CA ASP A 20 7.84 28.08 -18.58
C ASP A 20 7.09 29.44 -18.60
N ASN A 21 5.85 29.46 -19.07
CA ASN A 21 5.00 30.65 -19.19
C ASN A 21 4.10 30.92 -17.97
N VAL A 22 4.23 30.17 -16.88
CA VAL A 22 3.38 30.35 -15.69
C VAL A 22 4.00 31.39 -14.75
N SER A 23 3.23 32.47 -14.50
CA SER A 23 3.59 33.51 -13.52
C SER A 23 3.78 32.95 -12.11
N ASP A 24 4.66 33.55 -11.33
CA ASP A 24 4.93 33.15 -9.95
C ASP A 24 3.69 33.30 -9.05
N ASP A 25 2.84 34.30 -9.28
CA ASP A 25 1.54 34.43 -8.60
C ASP A 25 0.63 33.22 -8.84
N LYS A 26 0.65 32.68 -10.07
CA LYS A 26 -0.15 31.52 -10.46
C LYS A 26 0.40 30.23 -9.85
N LYS A 27 1.73 30.16 -9.63
CA LYS A 27 2.36 29.04 -8.93
C LYS A 27 1.97 29.06 -7.46
N LEU A 28 2.00 30.23 -6.83
CA LEU A 28 1.64 30.44 -5.44
C LEU A 28 0.16 30.12 -5.17
N GLU A 29 -0.75 30.61 -6.02
CA GLU A 29 -2.20 30.28 -5.96
C GLU A 29 -2.43 28.76 -6.02
N ASN A 30 -1.72 28.07 -6.93
CA ASN A 30 -1.83 26.61 -7.06
C ASN A 30 -1.25 25.88 -5.84
N ASP A 31 -0.18 26.39 -5.23
CA ASP A 31 0.39 25.82 -4.01
C ASP A 31 -0.56 25.98 -2.82
N GLU A 32 -1.12 27.17 -2.60
CA GLU A 32 -2.10 27.41 -1.53
C GLU A 32 -3.35 26.53 -1.68
N TYR A 33 -3.83 26.36 -2.92
CA TYR A 33 -4.98 25.51 -3.21
C TYR A 33 -4.68 24.03 -3.02
N ALA A 34 -3.51 23.56 -3.46
CA ALA A 34 -3.05 22.19 -3.22
C ALA A 34 -2.89 21.92 -1.72
N TYR A 35 -2.26 22.85 -0.99
CA TYR A 35 -2.05 22.76 0.45
C TYR A 35 -3.38 22.64 1.19
N SER A 36 -4.31 23.57 0.91
CA SER A 36 -5.63 23.58 1.53
C SER A 36 -6.42 22.31 1.20
N SER A 37 -6.36 21.86 -0.05
CA SER A 37 -7.05 20.63 -0.47
C SER A 37 -6.49 19.38 0.23
N ILE A 38 -5.18 19.30 0.45
CA ILE A 38 -4.59 18.20 1.23
C ILE A 38 -5.11 18.25 2.66
N ILE A 39 -4.95 19.40 3.35
CA ILE A 39 -5.34 19.55 4.76
C ILE A 39 -6.82 19.22 4.99
N LEU A 40 -7.72 19.71 4.13
CA LEU A 40 -9.17 19.46 4.23
C LEU A 40 -9.56 17.98 4.08
N ASN A 41 -8.68 17.17 3.49
CA ASN A 41 -8.90 15.73 3.33
C ASN A 41 -8.15 14.88 4.36
N LEU A 42 -7.46 15.50 5.33
CA LEU A 42 -6.80 14.82 6.43
C LEU A 42 -7.66 14.86 7.70
N SER A 43 -7.51 13.84 8.55
CA SER A 43 -8.09 13.85 9.90
C SER A 43 -7.19 14.59 10.89
N ASP A 44 -7.77 15.07 11.99
CA ASP A 44 -7.06 15.82 13.04
C ASP A 44 -5.84 15.06 13.60
N SER A 45 -5.90 13.74 13.67
CA SER A 45 -4.80 12.90 14.14
C SER A 45 -3.61 12.91 13.18
N VAL A 46 -3.86 13.00 11.87
CA VAL A 46 -2.82 13.09 10.84
C VAL A 46 -2.26 14.51 10.81
N ILE A 47 -3.11 15.54 10.89
CA ILE A 47 -2.70 16.95 10.93
C ILE A 47 -1.70 17.20 12.07
N ARG A 48 -1.95 16.63 13.26
CA ARG A 48 -1.02 16.72 14.40
C ARG A 48 0.34 16.05 14.14
N LYS A 49 0.39 15.00 13.31
CA LYS A 49 1.61 14.26 12.99
C LYS A 49 2.45 14.95 11.91
N VAL A 50 1.80 15.50 10.88
CA VAL A 50 2.50 16.24 9.82
C VAL A 50 2.98 17.61 10.30
N GLY A 51 2.30 18.20 11.29
CA GLY A 51 2.63 19.53 11.80
C GLY A 51 2.34 20.63 10.79
N LYS A 52 2.86 21.83 11.05
CA LYS A 52 2.78 22.95 10.10
C LYS A 52 3.88 22.79 9.06
N GLN A 53 3.50 22.84 7.78
CA GLN A 53 4.42 22.79 6.64
C GLN A 53 4.30 24.09 5.85
N ASP A 54 5.36 24.48 5.16
CA ASP A 54 5.45 25.80 4.50
C ASP A 54 4.98 25.77 3.03
N SER A 55 4.91 24.58 2.42
CA SER A 55 4.43 24.42 1.04
C SER A 55 3.59 23.14 0.87
N ALA A 56 2.78 23.08 -0.19
CA ALA A 56 2.00 21.87 -0.50
C ALA A 56 2.91 20.68 -0.80
N LYS A 57 4.08 20.94 -1.39
CA LYS A 57 5.10 19.95 -1.70
C LYS A 57 5.73 19.37 -0.44
N ASP A 58 6.09 20.20 0.53
CA ASP A 58 6.67 19.72 1.80
C ASP A 58 5.65 18.91 2.60
N LEU A 59 4.40 19.36 2.61
CA LEU A 59 3.30 18.59 3.19
C LEU A 59 3.12 17.23 2.52
N TRP A 60 3.15 17.18 1.19
CA TRP A 60 3.07 15.93 0.43
C TRP A 60 4.24 15.00 0.74
N ASN A 61 5.47 15.52 0.73
CA ASN A 61 6.67 14.73 1.04
C ASN A 61 6.63 14.20 2.48
N LYS A 62 6.14 14.99 3.44
CA LYS A 62 6.02 14.53 4.84
C LYS A 62 4.97 13.44 5.00
N LEU A 63 3.87 13.54 4.25
CA LEU A 63 2.88 12.46 4.17
C LEU A 63 3.49 11.20 3.54
N GLU A 64 4.28 11.34 2.47
CA GLU A 64 5.00 10.20 1.90
C GLU A 64 6.02 9.62 2.90
N GLU A 65 6.78 10.43 3.63
CA GLU A 65 7.69 9.92 4.66
C GLU A 65 6.93 9.14 5.76
N LEU A 66 5.82 9.69 6.25
CA LEU A 66 5.03 9.07 7.32
C LEU A 66 4.29 7.79 6.91
N TYR A 67 3.93 7.66 5.62
CA TYR A 67 2.99 6.63 5.15
C TYR A 67 3.47 5.81 3.96
N THR A 68 4.56 6.19 3.28
CA THR A 68 5.17 5.45 2.16
C THR A 68 6.34 4.60 2.62
N GLU A 69 7.09 4.99 3.64
CA GLU A 69 7.83 3.99 4.41
C GLU A 69 6.79 3.14 5.11
N THR A 70 6.52 1.95 4.56
CA THR A 70 5.83 0.94 5.33
C THR A 70 6.75 0.69 6.50
N SER A 71 6.41 1.29 7.65
CA SER A 71 7.28 1.27 8.81
C SER A 71 7.76 -0.16 9.02
N LEU A 72 9.03 -0.36 9.38
CA LEU A 72 9.56 -1.70 9.63
C LEU A 72 8.58 -2.58 10.46
N PRO A 73 7.88 -2.04 11.48
CA PRO A 73 6.78 -2.75 12.15
C PRO A 73 5.61 -3.19 11.24
N SER A 74 5.11 -2.32 10.37
CA SER A 74 4.04 -2.65 9.42
C SER A 74 4.47 -3.72 8.42
N LYS A 75 5.70 -3.64 7.90
CA LYS A 75 6.27 -4.67 7.03
C LYS A 75 6.39 -6.00 7.76
N LEU A 76 6.94 -6.00 8.98
CA LEU A 76 7.07 -7.20 9.81
C LEU A 76 5.71 -7.82 10.13
N PHE A 77 4.71 -7.01 10.44
CA PHE A 77 3.35 -7.47 10.69
C PHE A 77 2.74 -8.18 9.46
N LEU A 78 2.92 -7.61 8.27
CA LEU A 78 2.45 -8.23 7.02
C LEU A 78 3.18 -9.55 6.72
N LEU A 79 4.50 -9.59 6.90
CA LEU A 79 5.29 -10.81 6.74
C LEU A 79 4.88 -11.88 7.75
N GLU A 80 4.65 -11.52 9.01
CA GLU A 80 4.16 -12.44 10.03
C GLU A 80 2.79 -13.00 9.65
N LYS A 81 1.86 -12.15 9.22
CA LYS A 81 0.53 -12.55 8.75
C LYS A 81 0.63 -13.50 7.56
N PHE A 82 1.56 -13.25 6.64
CA PHE A 82 1.80 -14.09 5.47
C PHE A 82 2.32 -15.48 5.86
N PHE A 83 3.40 -15.58 6.64
CA PHE A 83 3.95 -16.87 7.03
C PHE A 83 3.03 -17.69 7.95
N ARG A 84 2.12 -17.03 8.67
CA ARG A 84 1.11 -17.68 9.52
C ARG A 84 -0.23 -17.91 8.81
N TYR A 85 -0.35 -17.59 7.52
CA TYR A 85 -1.62 -17.68 6.81
C TYR A 85 -2.19 -19.11 6.85
N LYS A 86 -3.50 -19.23 7.10
CA LYS A 86 -4.27 -20.47 7.15
C LYS A 86 -5.57 -20.26 6.42
N LEU A 87 -6.04 -21.29 5.70
CA LEU A 87 -7.35 -21.24 5.06
C LEU A 87 -8.43 -21.19 6.13
N ASP A 88 -9.37 -20.25 5.97
CA ASP A 88 -10.58 -20.17 6.75
C ASP A 88 -11.61 -21.13 6.17
N LEU A 89 -11.92 -22.18 6.93
CA LEU A 89 -12.89 -23.22 6.54
C LEU A 89 -14.34 -22.70 6.48
N SER A 90 -14.63 -21.52 7.03
CA SER A 90 -15.94 -20.89 6.91
C SER A 90 -16.13 -20.17 5.56
N LYS A 91 -15.03 -19.89 4.86
CA LYS A 91 -15.01 -19.24 3.55
C LYS A 91 -14.85 -20.27 2.44
N ASN A 92 -15.26 -19.91 1.23
CA ASN A 92 -14.97 -20.74 0.08
C ASN A 92 -13.47 -20.61 -0.33
N ILE A 93 -13.02 -21.50 -1.22
CA ILE A 93 -11.62 -21.54 -1.64
C ILE A 93 -11.22 -20.27 -2.41
N ASP A 94 -12.10 -19.74 -3.25
CA ASP A 94 -11.83 -18.55 -4.05
C ASP A 94 -11.64 -17.29 -3.17
N GLU A 95 -12.46 -17.13 -2.14
CA GLU A 95 -12.35 -16.06 -1.15
C GLU A 95 -11.03 -16.13 -0.37
N ASN A 96 -10.62 -17.34 0.02
CA ASN A 96 -9.32 -17.54 0.66
C ASN A 96 -8.16 -17.19 -0.30
N ILE A 97 -8.24 -17.59 -1.57
CA ILE A 97 -7.22 -17.25 -2.57
C ILE A 97 -7.17 -15.74 -2.80
N ASP A 98 -8.31 -15.06 -2.85
CA ASP A 98 -8.38 -13.61 -3.00
C ASP A 98 -7.74 -12.90 -1.78
N ASP A 99 -8.05 -13.33 -0.56
CA ASP A 99 -7.44 -12.83 0.67
C ASP A 99 -5.91 -13.03 0.68
N PHE A 100 -5.44 -14.19 0.25
CA PHE A 100 -4.00 -14.48 0.14
C PHE A 100 -3.32 -13.62 -0.93
N THR A 101 -3.99 -13.44 -2.07
CA THR A 101 -3.47 -12.62 -3.18
C THR A 101 -3.38 -11.14 -2.80
N LYS A 102 -4.39 -10.62 -2.08
CA LYS A 102 -4.35 -9.26 -1.49
C LYS A 102 -3.17 -9.10 -0.54
N LEU A 103 -2.92 -10.09 0.32
CA LEU A 103 -1.81 -10.07 1.25
C LEU A 103 -0.44 -10.01 0.54
N ILE A 104 -0.27 -10.74 -0.56
CA ILE A 104 0.93 -10.67 -1.41
C ILE A 104 1.07 -9.26 -2.02
N GLN A 105 -0.01 -8.69 -2.54
CA GLN A 105 -0.01 -7.36 -3.12
C GLN A 105 0.37 -6.29 -2.10
N ASP A 106 -0.20 -6.36 -0.88
CA ASP A 106 0.13 -5.45 0.21
C ASP A 106 1.62 -5.51 0.57
N ILE A 107 2.21 -6.71 0.62
CA ILE A 107 3.65 -6.90 0.86
C ILE A 107 4.49 -6.32 -0.28
N LYS A 108 4.10 -6.50 -1.53
CA LYS A 108 4.79 -5.92 -2.69
C LYS A 108 4.78 -4.38 -2.65
N LEU A 109 3.70 -3.78 -2.17
CA LEU A 109 3.61 -2.34 -1.97
C LEU A 109 4.60 -1.84 -0.91
N THR A 110 5.05 -2.70 0.02
CA THR A 110 6.12 -2.38 0.98
C THR A 110 7.54 -2.41 0.41
N GLY A 111 7.69 -2.74 -0.88
CA GLY A 111 8.97 -2.83 -1.56
C GLY A 111 9.62 -4.22 -1.53
N ASP A 112 8.96 -5.23 -0.97
CA ASP A 112 9.45 -6.61 -0.99
C ASP A 112 9.03 -7.34 -2.27
N LYS A 113 9.95 -7.44 -3.23
CA LYS A 113 9.69 -8.01 -4.57
C LYS A 113 9.88 -9.53 -4.62
N ASN A 114 10.49 -10.13 -3.60
CA ASN A 114 10.83 -11.56 -3.59
C ASN A 114 9.76 -12.42 -2.90
N ILE A 115 8.63 -11.83 -2.51
CA ILE A 115 7.56 -12.55 -1.80
C ILE A 115 6.93 -13.67 -2.64
N ASP A 116 6.99 -13.54 -3.97
CA ASP A 116 6.46 -14.54 -4.91
C ASP A 116 7.19 -15.88 -4.80
N ASP A 117 8.50 -15.87 -4.48
CA ASP A 117 9.30 -17.10 -4.33
C ASP A 117 8.83 -17.96 -3.16
N TYR A 118 8.31 -17.32 -2.10
CA TYR A 118 7.82 -18.00 -0.90
C TYR A 118 6.30 -18.29 -0.95
N SER A 119 5.58 -17.66 -1.87
CA SER A 119 4.12 -17.76 -1.95
C SER A 119 3.59 -19.19 -2.16
N PRO A 120 4.18 -20.03 -3.03
CA PRO A 120 3.73 -21.41 -3.21
C PRO A 120 3.85 -22.26 -1.94
N ILE A 121 4.96 -22.15 -1.21
CA ILE A 121 5.19 -22.95 0.00
C ILE A 121 4.32 -22.48 1.17
N VAL A 122 4.07 -21.18 1.28
CA VAL A 122 3.17 -20.61 2.29
C VAL A 122 1.73 -21.04 2.03
N LEU A 123 1.26 -20.93 0.79
CA LEU A 123 -0.10 -21.38 0.42
C LEU A 123 -0.28 -22.88 0.67
N LEU A 124 0.71 -23.70 0.32
CA LEU A 124 0.71 -25.13 0.60
C LEU A 124 0.64 -25.42 2.12
N ASN A 125 1.29 -24.60 2.95
CA ASN A 125 1.24 -24.72 4.40
C ASN A 125 -0.02 -24.13 5.04
N ALA A 126 -0.77 -23.31 4.32
CA ALA A 126 -2.04 -22.76 4.74
C ALA A 126 -3.17 -23.80 4.72
N ILE A 127 -3.03 -24.84 3.89
CA ILE A 127 -3.99 -25.95 3.79
C ILE A 127 -4.09 -26.68 5.14
N PRO A 128 -5.31 -26.84 5.70
CA PRO A 128 -5.55 -27.58 6.93
C PRO A 128 -5.14 -29.05 6.83
N GLU A 129 -4.77 -29.66 7.96
CA GLU A 129 -4.37 -31.07 8.01
C GLU A 129 -5.48 -32.04 7.60
N THR A 130 -6.75 -31.63 7.69
CA THR A 130 -7.89 -32.39 7.17
C THR A 130 -7.79 -32.66 5.67
N TYR A 131 -7.02 -31.86 4.93
CA TYR A 131 -6.69 -32.05 3.51
C TYR A 131 -5.23 -32.50 3.32
N GLY A 132 -4.68 -33.23 4.29
CA GLY A 132 -3.29 -33.70 4.30
C GLY A 132 -2.91 -34.50 3.05
N ASP A 133 -3.82 -35.32 2.54
CA ASP A 133 -3.61 -36.10 1.31
C ASP A 133 -3.45 -35.22 0.07
N VAL A 134 -4.28 -34.17 -0.04
CA VAL A 134 -4.20 -33.17 -1.12
C VAL A 134 -2.88 -32.42 -1.02
N LYS A 135 -2.49 -32.01 0.19
CA LYS A 135 -1.21 -31.34 0.45
C LYS A 135 -0.03 -32.23 0.06
N ALA A 136 -0.06 -33.52 0.39
CA ALA A 136 0.99 -34.48 0.05
C ALA A 136 1.08 -34.71 -1.47
N ALA A 137 -0.08 -34.86 -2.15
CA ALA A 137 -0.15 -35.05 -3.59
C ALA A 137 0.41 -33.84 -4.37
N ILE A 138 0.12 -32.61 -3.91
CA ILE A 138 0.66 -31.39 -4.51
C ILE A 138 2.17 -31.26 -4.25
N LYS A 139 2.63 -31.60 -3.04
CA LYS A 139 4.03 -31.42 -2.63
C LYS A 139 5.00 -32.39 -3.29
N TYR A 140 4.61 -33.67 -3.39
CA TYR A 140 5.51 -34.75 -3.82
C TYR A 140 5.16 -35.29 -5.21
N GLY A 141 4.08 -34.78 -5.84
CA GLY A 141 3.48 -35.38 -7.02
C GLY A 141 2.83 -36.72 -6.70
N ARG A 142 1.98 -37.22 -7.60
CA ARG A 142 1.61 -38.64 -7.55
C ARG A 142 2.89 -39.43 -7.83
N GLN A 143 3.44 -40.10 -6.82
CA GLN A 143 4.23 -41.30 -7.07
C GLN A 143 3.24 -42.33 -7.61
N CYS A 144 3.06 -42.34 -8.93
CA CYS A 144 2.47 -43.46 -9.64
C CYS A 144 3.44 -44.64 -9.59
#